data_AF-A0A3D6DQR6-F1
#
_entry.id   AF-A0A3D6DQR6-F1
#
_cell.length_a   1.000
_cell.length_b   1.000
_cell.length_c   1.000
_cell.angle_alpha   90.00
_cell.angle_beta   90.00
_cell.angle_gamma   90.00
#
_symmetry.space_group_name_H-M   'P 1'
#
loop_
_entity.id
_entity.type
_entity.pdbx_description
1 polymer ?
#
loop_
_entity_poly.entity_id
_entity_poly.type
_entity_poly.pdbx_seq_one_letter_code
_entity_poly.pdbx_strand_id
1 'polypeptide(L)'
;KYAENPPKKYQDVYPLNFGTSDREGLWQEMLRIFLFWIDKGVTTFRVDNPHTKPVAFWEWVIGQVHLQHPGVIFLAEAFTKPKMMRLLAKAGYAQSYTYFTWRNTKEELTEYVSELTSGPMKEYFTGNFFANTPDILPPILQVGGRPAFIMRAVLAATLSSVYGIYSGYELCENAAIPGKEEYLDSEKYEIKVRNWRSPGNIVDIITR
;
A
#
# COMPACT_ATOMS: atom_id res chain seq x y z
N LYS A 1 -13.11 -5.61 -21.88
CA LYS A 1 -11.94 -4.71 -22.00
C LYS A 1 -11.02 -4.99 -20.82
N TYR A 2 -9.70 -5.05 -21.01
CA TYR A 2 -8.75 -5.29 -19.93
C TYR A 2 -8.71 -4.12 -18.93
N ALA A 3 -8.16 -4.34 -17.74
CA ALA A 3 -8.07 -3.33 -16.68
C ALA A 3 -6.99 -2.29 -16.99
N GLU A 4 -7.23 -1.04 -16.58
CA GLU A 4 -6.29 0.08 -16.75
C GLU A 4 -6.27 0.92 -15.47
N ASN A 5 -5.08 1.41 -15.09
CA ASN A 5 -4.91 2.47 -14.10
C ASN A 5 -3.96 3.52 -14.71
N PRO A 6 -4.49 4.45 -15.53
CA PRO A 6 -3.66 5.29 -16.40
C PRO A 6 -2.47 5.95 -15.67
N PRO A 7 -1.26 5.86 -16.24
CA PRO A 7 -0.94 5.37 -17.59
C PRO A 7 -0.77 3.83 -17.71
N LYS A 8 -0.87 3.07 -16.61
CA LYS A 8 -0.66 1.61 -16.60
C LYS A 8 -1.82 0.84 -17.26
N LYS A 9 -1.49 -0.23 -17.97
CA LYS A 9 -2.43 -1.18 -18.60
C LYS A 9 -2.14 -2.59 -18.10
N TYR A 10 -3.18 -3.33 -17.76
CA TYR A 10 -3.10 -4.70 -17.23
C TYR A 10 -3.84 -5.63 -18.19
N GLN A 11 -3.17 -6.03 -19.27
CA GLN A 11 -3.77 -6.81 -20.37
C GLN A 11 -4.16 -8.23 -19.96
N ASP A 12 -3.62 -8.70 -18.84
CA ASP A 12 -3.79 -9.97 -18.17
C ASP A 12 -4.96 -9.99 -17.16
N VAL A 13 -5.60 -8.85 -16.88
CA VAL A 13 -6.63 -8.72 -15.85
C VAL A 13 -7.91 -8.08 -16.40
N TYR A 14 -9.07 -8.58 -15.97
CA TYR A 14 -10.37 -7.96 -16.22
C TYR A 14 -10.94 -7.28 -14.97
N PRO A 15 -11.52 -6.06 -15.08
CA PRO A 15 -12.21 -5.44 -13.96
C PRO A 15 -13.55 -6.14 -13.70
N LEU A 16 -13.91 -6.28 -12.43
CA LEU A 16 -15.24 -6.77 -12.03
C LEU A 16 -16.33 -5.75 -12.38
N ASN A 17 -17.46 -6.23 -12.90
CA ASN A 17 -18.61 -5.39 -13.21
C ASN A 17 -19.52 -5.22 -11.99
N PHE A 18 -19.31 -4.16 -11.20
CA PHE A 18 -20.16 -3.82 -10.06
C PHE A 18 -21.56 -3.29 -10.44
N GLY A 19 -21.81 -3.03 -11.73
CA GLY A 19 -23.12 -2.68 -12.28
C GLY A 19 -23.89 -3.88 -12.85
N THR A 20 -23.45 -5.11 -12.57
CA THR A 20 -24.16 -6.34 -12.95
C THR A 20 -25.58 -6.38 -12.36
N SER A 21 -26.49 -7.10 -13.03
CA SER A 21 -27.83 -7.38 -12.49
C SER A 21 -27.77 -8.23 -11.21
N ASP A 22 -26.74 -9.06 -11.07
CA ASP A 22 -26.48 -9.86 -9.87
C ASP A 22 -25.52 -9.15 -8.88
N ARG A 23 -25.86 -7.92 -8.51
CA ARG A 23 -25.01 -7.11 -7.61
C ARG A 23 -24.89 -7.76 -6.23
N GLU A 24 -25.99 -8.33 -5.73
CA GLU A 24 -26.03 -8.98 -4.43
C GLU A 24 -25.15 -10.23 -4.41
N GLY A 25 -25.25 -11.09 -5.44
CA GLY A 25 -24.41 -12.29 -5.55
C GLY A 25 -22.92 -11.93 -5.60
N LEU A 26 -22.54 -10.88 -6.34
CA LEU A 26 -21.17 -10.38 -6.34
C LEU A 26 -20.70 -9.95 -4.94
N TRP A 27 -21.51 -9.18 -4.20
CA TRP A 27 -21.13 -8.66 -2.89
C TRP A 27 -21.01 -9.78 -1.86
N GLN A 28 -21.97 -10.70 -1.84
CA GLN A 28 -21.97 -11.87 -0.97
C GLN A 28 -20.80 -12.81 -1.25
N GLU A 29 -20.46 -13.03 -2.53
CA GLU A 29 -19.32 -13.86 -2.90
C GLU A 29 -18.00 -13.23 -2.43
N MET A 30 -17.83 -11.91 -2.57
CA MET A 30 -16.65 -11.22 -2.05
C MET A 30 -16.56 -11.30 -0.52
N LEU A 31 -17.68 -11.15 0.19
CA LEU A 31 -17.73 -11.36 1.64
C LEU A 31 -17.33 -12.80 2.02
N ARG A 32 -17.86 -13.79 1.30
CA ARG A 32 -17.54 -15.21 1.51
C ARG A 32 -16.05 -15.48 1.37
N ILE A 33 -15.37 -14.85 0.40
CA ILE A 33 -13.92 -14.98 0.20
C ILE A 33 -13.15 -14.39 1.39
N PHE A 34 -13.53 -13.22 1.91
CA PHE A 34 -12.89 -12.66 3.11
C PHE A 34 -13.07 -13.58 4.32
N LEU A 35 -14.31 -14.02 4.58
CA LEU A 35 -14.62 -14.92 5.71
C LEU A 35 -13.89 -16.26 5.60
N PHE A 36 -13.75 -16.80 4.38
CA PHE A 36 -12.95 -18.01 4.15
C PHE A 36 -11.50 -17.85 4.62
N TRP A 37 -10.84 -16.75 4.29
CA TRP A 37 -9.44 -16.53 4.73
C TRP A 37 -9.35 -16.22 6.21
N ILE A 38 -10.35 -15.56 6.80
CA ILE A 38 -10.43 -15.33 8.24
C ILE A 38 -10.55 -16.66 9.00
N ASP A 39 -11.35 -17.61 8.50
CA ASP A 39 -11.41 -18.99 9.03
C ASP A 39 -10.06 -19.72 8.97
N LYS A 40 -9.18 -19.32 8.04
CA LYS A 40 -7.78 -19.81 7.96
C LYS A 40 -6.79 -19.02 8.81
N GLY A 41 -7.26 -18.10 9.65
CA GLY A 41 -6.44 -17.31 10.56
C GLY A 41 -5.87 -16.01 9.96
N VAL A 42 -6.30 -15.60 8.76
CA VAL A 42 -5.89 -14.31 8.18
C VAL A 42 -6.63 -13.18 8.87
N THR A 43 -5.90 -12.30 9.56
CA THR A 43 -6.48 -11.16 10.30
C THR A 43 -6.27 -9.81 9.63
N THR A 44 -5.51 -9.75 8.53
CA THR A 44 -5.17 -8.49 7.85
C THR A 44 -5.24 -8.66 6.35
N PHE A 45 -5.94 -7.74 5.68
CA PHE A 45 -6.10 -7.71 4.22
C PHE A 45 -5.53 -6.41 3.64
N ARG A 46 -4.46 -6.50 2.85
CA ARG A 46 -4.01 -5.42 1.95
C ARG A 46 -4.86 -5.48 0.70
N VAL A 47 -5.76 -4.50 0.54
CA VAL A 47 -6.71 -4.45 -0.58
C VAL A 47 -6.09 -3.66 -1.74
N ASP A 48 -6.01 -4.32 -2.89
CA ASP A 48 -5.44 -3.76 -4.12
C ASP A 48 -6.38 -2.74 -4.79
N ASN A 49 -5.86 -1.54 -5.05
CA ASN A 49 -6.54 -0.47 -5.79
C ASN A 49 -8.05 -0.33 -5.45
N PRO A 50 -8.44 -0.15 -4.17
CA PRO A 50 -9.85 -0.14 -3.77
C PRO A 50 -10.61 1.06 -4.36
N HIS A 51 -9.90 2.13 -4.72
CA HIS A 51 -10.45 3.33 -5.36
C HIS A 51 -11.01 3.10 -6.77
N THR A 52 -10.75 1.94 -7.39
CA THR A 52 -11.33 1.57 -8.69
C THR A 52 -12.63 0.77 -8.54
N LYS A 53 -13.12 0.59 -7.31
CA LYS A 53 -14.35 -0.13 -6.97
C LYS A 53 -15.28 0.82 -6.19
N PRO A 54 -16.60 0.59 -6.17
CA PRO A 54 -17.53 1.47 -5.47
C PRO A 54 -17.22 1.58 -3.98
N VAL A 55 -17.19 2.79 -3.43
CA VAL A 55 -16.98 3.00 -1.99
C VAL A 55 -18.06 2.32 -1.16
N ALA A 56 -19.32 2.36 -1.62
CA ALA A 56 -20.44 1.71 -0.94
C ALA A 56 -20.26 0.20 -0.77
N PHE A 57 -19.58 -0.46 -1.72
CA PHE A 57 -19.24 -1.87 -1.57
C PHE A 57 -18.24 -2.08 -0.42
N TRP A 58 -17.22 -1.23 -0.34
CA TRP A 58 -16.23 -1.32 0.74
C TRP A 58 -16.82 -1.07 2.12
N GLU A 59 -17.63 -0.02 2.24
CA GLU A 59 -18.36 0.28 3.47
C GLU A 59 -19.20 -0.91 3.94
N TRP A 60 -19.93 -1.52 3.01
CA TRP A 60 -20.74 -2.70 3.30
C TRP A 60 -19.90 -3.91 3.69
N VAL A 61 -18.91 -4.31 2.88
CA VAL A 61 -18.18 -5.58 3.10
C VAL A 61 -17.31 -5.51 4.35
N ILE A 62 -16.69 -4.37 4.62
CA ILE A 62 -15.89 -4.17 5.84
C ILE A 62 -16.81 -4.23 7.05
N GLY A 63 -17.97 -3.54 7.01
CA GLY A 63 -18.97 -3.61 8.06
C GLY A 63 -19.42 -5.05 8.33
N GLN A 64 -19.73 -5.84 7.29
CA GLN A 64 -20.14 -7.24 7.44
C GLN A 64 -19.05 -8.11 8.07
N VAL A 65 -17.78 -7.92 7.68
CA VAL A 65 -16.65 -8.62 8.28
C VAL A 65 -16.51 -8.25 9.75
N HIS A 66 -16.58 -6.95 10.10
CA HIS A 66 -16.41 -6.47 11.47
C HIS A 66 -17.54 -6.85 12.42
N LEU A 67 -18.75 -7.14 11.92
CA LEU A 67 -19.83 -7.70 12.75
C LEU A 67 -19.46 -9.05 13.37
N GLN A 68 -18.65 -9.85 12.67
CA GLN A 68 -18.22 -11.18 13.13
C GLN A 68 -16.77 -11.19 13.63
N HIS A 69 -15.93 -10.33 13.07
CA HIS A 69 -14.48 -10.28 13.30
C HIS A 69 -13.99 -8.83 13.43
N PRO A 70 -14.31 -8.13 14.53
CA PRO A 70 -14.00 -6.70 14.70
C PRO A 70 -12.50 -6.39 14.74
N GLY A 71 -11.64 -7.39 14.99
CA GLY A 71 -10.18 -7.23 14.98
C GLY A 71 -9.52 -7.30 13.60
N VAL A 72 -10.26 -7.57 12.53
CA VAL A 72 -9.69 -7.69 11.17
C VAL A 72 -9.29 -6.32 10.63
N ILE A 73 -8.06 -6.21 10.13
CA ILE A 73 -7.51 -4.96 9.59
C ILE A 73 -7.62 -4.94 8.07
N PHE A 74 -8.18 -3.86 7.53
CA PHE A 74 -8.16 -3.58 6.09
C PHE A 74 -7.19 -2.42 5.80
N LEU A 75 -6.23 -2.66 4.92
CA LEU A 75 -5.28 -1.66 4.41
C LEU A 75 -5.64 -1.28 2.97
N ALA A 76 -5.96 -0.01 2.74
CA ALA A 76 -6.28 0.52 1.41
C ALA A 76 -5.01 0.90 0.63
N GLU A 77 -4.70 0.18 -0.44
CA GLU A 77 -3.68 0.60 -1.40
C GLU A 77 -4.27 1.57 -2.44
N ALA A 78 -4.45 2.83 -2.04
CA ALA A 78 -5.10 3.84 -2.86
C ALA A 78 -4.19 5.05 -3.15
N PHE A 79 -3.34 4.95 -4.15
CA PHE A 79 -2.59 6.09 -4.69
C PHE A 79 -3.47 6.90 -5.66
N THR A 80 -4.39 7.69 -5.11
CA THR A 80 -5.38 8.47 -5.87
C THR A 80 -5.52 9.88 -5.31
N LYS A 81 -6.51 10.66 -5.73
CA LYS A 81 -6.74 12.02 -5.22
C LYS A 81 -7.07 12.02 -3.71
N PRO A 82 -6.69 13.05 -2.94
CA PRO A 82 -6.86 13.08 -1.48
C PRO A 82 -8.31 12.87 -1.01
N LYS A 83 -9.29 13.40 -1.76
CA LYS A 83 -10.72 13.23 -1.44
C LYS A 83 -11.14 11.76 -1.40
N MET A 84 -10.67 10.95 -2.35
CA MET A 84 -11.02 9.53 -2.40
C MET A 84 -10.29 8.72 -1.32
N MET A 85 -9.01 9.03 -1.07
CA MET A 85 -8.26 8.39 0.02
C MET A 85 -8.94 8.61 1.39
N ARG A 86 -9.32 9.85 1.69
CA ARG A 86 -10.07 10.19 2.91
C ARG A 86 -11.42 9.50 2.98
N LEU A 87 -12.11 9.37 1.85
CA LEU A 87 -13.42 8.72 1.78
C LEU A 87 -13.31 7.20 2.07
N LEU A 88 -12.28 6.53 1.54
CA LEU A 88 -12.04 5.11 1.82
C LEU A 88 -11.72 4.87 3.30
N ALA A 89 -10.88 5.69 3.90
CA ALA A 89 -10.59 5.60 5.33
C ALA A 89 -11.88 5.73 6.17
N LYS A 90 -12.75 6.70 5.84
CA LYS A 90 -14.07 6.85 6.49
C LYS A 90 -15.04 5.71 6.22
N ALA A 91 -14.88 4.98 5.12
CA ALA A 91 -15.68 3.80 4.79
C ALA A 91 -15.29 2.56 5.61
N GLY A 92 -14.29 2.65 6.51
CA GLY A 92 -13.93 1.57 7.43
C GLY A 92 -12.53 0.99 7.23
N TYR A 93 -11.74 1.49 6.28
CA TYR A 93 -10.35 1.08 6.17
C TYR A 93 -9.52 1.55 7.36
N ALA A 94 -9.02 0.60 8.15
CA ALA A 94 -8.21 0.85 9.33
C ALA A 94 -6.84 1.45 9.00
N GLN A 95 -6.27 1.12 7.83
CA GLN A 95 -5.01 1.68 7.37
C GLN A 95 -5.11 2.15 5.91
N SER A 96 -4.29 3.12 5.54
CA SER A 96 -4.20 3.63 4.17
C SER A 96 -2.75 3.81 3.74
N TYR A 97 -2.40 3.38 2.52
CA TYR A 97 -1.18 3.85 1.88
C TYR A 97 -1.21 5.38 1.73
N THR A 98 -0.03 5.99 1.64
CA THR A 98 0.13 7.45 1.70
C THR A 98 1.03 7.96 0.58
N TYR A 99 1.18 9.27 0.48
CA TYR A 99 2.12 9.88 -0.46
C TYR A 99 3.57 9.91 0.05
N PHE A 100 3.89 9.15 1.09
CA PHE A 100 5.20 9.20 1.76
C PHE A 100 6.37 9.08 0.78
N THR A 101 6.32 8.15 -0.17
CA THR A 101 7.36 7.94 -1.20
C THR A 101 7.67 9.17 -2.06
N TRP A 102 6.70 10.08 -2.22
CA TRP A 102 6.83 11.33 -2.98
C TRP A 102 6.91 12.57 -2.09
N ARG A 103 7.25 12.42 -0.80
CA ARG A 103 7.58 13.52 0.13
C ARG A 103 8.99 13.30 0.64
N ASN A 104 9.93 14.09 0.14
CA ASN A 104 11.36 13.85 0.31
C ASN A 104 12.11 15.05 0.86
N THR A 105 11.66 16.28 0.59
CA THR A 105 12.24 17.47 1.22
C THR A 105 11.73 17.63 2.66
N LYS A 106 12.43 18.45 3.44
CA LYS A 106 12.01 18.79 4.81
C LYS A 106 10.62 19.41 4.81
N GLU A 107 10.37 20.35 3.90
CA GLU A 107 9.12 21.08 3.77
C GLU A 107 7.98 20.13 3.40
N GLU A 108 8.18 19.28 2.39
CA GLU A 108 7.20 18.27 1.95
C GLU A 108 6.82 17.30 3.07
N LEU A 109 7.81 16.79 3.80
CA LEU A 109 7.59 15.86 4.91
C LEU A 109 6.86 16.54 6.07
N THR A 110 7.28 17.76 6.43
CA THR A 110 6.68 18.52 7.54
C THR A 110 5.22 18.84 7.24
N GLU A 111 4.93 19.33 6.03
CA GLU A 111 3.57 19.64 5.59
C GLU A 111 2.71 18.38 5.59
N TYR A 112 3.19 17.29 4.97
CA TYR A 112 2.38 16.09 4.81
C TYR A 112 2.12 15.36 6.12
N VAL A 113 3.13 15.22 6.99
CA VAL A 113 2.91 14.63 8.33
C VAL A 113 1.95 15.50 9.13
N SER A 114 2.08 16.84 9.06
CA SER A 114 1.14 17.74 9.73
C SER A 114 -0.29 17.59 9.23
N GLU A 115 -0.50 17.39 7.91
CA GLU A 115 -1.84 17.09 7.35
C GLU A 115 -2.43 15.83 8.00
N LEU A 116 -1.62 14.77 8.12
CA LEU A 116 -2.06 13.47 8.65
C LEU A 116 -2.33 13.51 10.16
N THR A 117 -1.51 14.21 10.94
CA THR A 117 -1.49 14.08 12.40
C THR A 117 -2.12 15.24 13.16
N SER A 118 -2.16 16.45 12.59
CA SER A 118 -2.57 17.65 13.33
C SER A 118 -4.03 18.01 13.14
N GLY A 119 -4.63 17.62 12.00
CA GLY A 119 -6.02 17.93 11.67
C GLY A 119 -7.01 16.80 12.01
N PRO A 120 -8.27 16.92 11.55
CA PRO A 120 -9.30 15.89 11.73
C PRO A 120 -8.96 14.53 11.12
N MET A 121 -7.98 14.46 10.20
CA MET A 121 -7.56 13.20 9.58
C MET A 121 -7.05 12.18 10.59
N LYS A 122 -6.43 12.62 11.69
CA LYS A 122 -5.89 11.74 12.74
C LYS A 122 -6.95 10.82 13.37
N GLU A 123 -8.23 11.22 13.33
CA GLU A 123 -9.34 10.49 13.93
C GLU A 123 -9.80 9.29 13.10
N TYR A 124 -9.44 9.24 11.81
CA TYR A 124 -9.95 8.21 10.89
C TYR A 124 -8.94 7.69 9.86
N PHE A 125 -7.77 8.32 9.74
CA PHE A 125 -6.78 7.99 8.72
C PHE A 125 -5.45 7.60 9.36
N THR A 126 -5.18 6.28 9.44
CA THR A 126 -3.87 5.77 9.85
C THR A 126 -3.00 5.51 8.61
N GLY A 127 -1.93 6.29 8.45
CA GLY A 127 -1.03 6.19 7.30
C GLY A 127 -0.02 5.06 7.42
N ASN A 128 -0.08 4.05 6.56
CA ASN A 128 0.95 3.01 6.46
C ASN A 128 2.09 3.49 5.56
N PHE A 129 3.24 3.79 6.18
CA PHE A 129 4.40 4.36 5.50
C PHE A 129 5.29 3.26 4.92
N PHE A 130 4.88 2.70 3.79
CA PHE A 130 5.79 1.88 2.98
C PHE A 130 6.89 2.75 2.37
N ALA A 131 8.15 2.43 2.63
CA ALA A 131 9.30 3.17 2.08
C ALA A 131 9.58 2.83 0.60
N ASN A 132 9.17 1.64 0.17
CA ASN A 132 9.11 1.18 -1.22
C ASN A 132 7.95 0.18 -1.36
N THR A 133 7.54 -0.11 -2.60
CA THR A 133 6.63 -1.22 -2.92
C THR A 133 7.15 -1.95 -4.16
N PRO A 134 6.61 -3.11 -4.56
CA PRO A 134 6.98 -3.76 -5.82
C PRO A 134 6.76 -2.87 -7.07
N ASP A 135 5.90 -1.86 -6.96
CA ASP A 135 5.56 -0.92 -8.02
C ASP A 135 6.24 0.45 -7.91
N ILE A 136 6.87 0.74 -6.76
CA ILE A 136 7.41 2.05 -6.43
C ILE A 136 8.81 1.89 -5.82
N LEU A 137 9.82 2.19 -6.65
CA LEU A 137 11.18 2.53 -6.28
C LEU A 137 11.35 4.05 -6.43
N PRO A 138 11.20 4.85 -5.35
CA PRO A 138 11.23 6.30 -5.43
C PRO A 138 12.56 6.84 -5.97
N PRO A 139 12.58 7.93 -6.76
CA PRO A 139 13.81 8.49 -7.34
C PRO A 139 14.92 8.74 -6.32
N ILE A 140 14.58 9.14 -5.08
CA ILE A 140 15.56 9.36 -4.01
C ILE A 140 16.35 8.09 -3.66
N LEU A 141 15.74 6.90 -3.75
CA LEU A 141 16.41 5.63 -3.50
C LEU A 141 17.27 5.21 -4.69
N GLN A 142 16.84 5.54 -5.91
CA GLN A 142 17.58 5.26 -7.15
C GLN A 142 18.94 5.97 -7.15
N VAL A 143 18.98 7.25 -6.76
CA VAL A 143 20.21 8.07 -6.82
C VAL A 143 20.97 8.15 -5.49
N GLY A 144 20.27 8.05 -4.36
CA GLY A 144 20.85 8.31 -3.04
C GLY A 144 21.60 7.13 -2.42
N GLY A 145 21.50 5.93 -3.02
CA GLY A 145 22.16 4.72 -2.54
C GLY A 145 21.83 4.37 -1.09
N ARG A 146 22.68 3.56 -0.46
CA ARG A 146 22.50 3.07 0.92
C ARG A 146 22.11 4.16 1.96
N PRO A 147 22.72 5.36 1.98
CA PRO A 147 22.29 6.42 2.90
C PRO A 147 20.81 6.82 2.76
N ALA A 148 20.28 6.85 1.53
CA ALA A 148 18.87 7.16 1.32
C ALA A 148 17.94 6.06 1.84
N PHE A 149 18.29 4.79 1.68
CA PHE A 149 17.52 3.68 2.28
C PHE A 149 17.48 3.78 3.81
N ILE A 150 18.62 4.07 4.45
CA ILE A 150 18.67 4.25 5.90
C ILE A 150 17.78 5.43 6.33
N MET A 151 17.95 6.58 5.67
CA MET A 151 17.16 7.78 5.98
C MET A 151 15.66 7.53 5.82
N ARG A 152 15.25 6.89 4.72
CA ARG A 152 13.83 6.63 4.44
C ARG A 152 13.24 5.58 5.38
N ALA A 153 13.99 4.57 5.80
CA ALA A 153 13.57 3.62 6.84
C ALA A 153 13.33 4.33 8.17
N VAL A 154 14.29 5.16 8.62
CA VAL A 154 14.18 5.91 9.88
C VAL A 154 12.97 6.86 9.83
N LEU A 155 12.80 7.62 8.75
CA LEU A 155 11.65 8.51 8.58
C LEU A 155 10.33 7.73 8.61
N ALA A 156 10.24 6.59 7.90
CA ALA A 156 9.02 5.79 7.86
C ALA A 156 8.66 5.26 9.26
N ALA A 157 9.65 4.69 9.95
CA ALA A 157 9.50 4.08 11.27
C ALA A 157 9.22 5.07 12.41
N THR A 158 9.61 6.34 12.26
CA THR A 158 9.48 7.34 13.33
C THR A 158 8.37 8.37 13.10
N LEU A 159 7.91 8.55 11.86
CA LEU A 159 6.85 9.50 11.52
C LEU A 159 5.45 8.87 11.45
N SER A 160 5.35 7.54 11.43
CA SER A 160 4.08 6.81 11.51
C SER A 160 4.12 5.70 12.55
N SER A 161 2.97 5.40 13.14
CA SER A 161 2.77 4.24 14.01
C SER A 161 2.78 2.90 13.27
N VAL A 162 2.72 2.92 11.94
CA VAL A 162 2.83 1.73 11.10
C VAL A 162 3.61 2.05 9.82
N TYR A 163 4.61 1.23 9.53
CA TYR A 163 5.46 1.36 8.35
C TYR A 163 5.70 0.00 7.71
N GLY A 164 6.24 0.01 6.50
CA GLY A 164 6.58 -1.21 5.79
C GLY A 164 7.75 -1.03 4.83
N ILE A 165 8.34 -2.16 4.46
CA ILE A 165 9.32 -2.27 3.39
C ILE A 165 8.96 -3.48 2.53
N TYR A 166 9.32 -3.43 1.26
CA TYR A 166 9.24 -4.56 0.35
C TYR A 166 10.64 -5.19 0.21
N SER A 167 10.68 -6.52 0.31
CA SER A 167 11.91 -7.33 0.35
C SER A 167 12.89 -6.97 -0.76
N GLY A 168 14.15 -6.75 -0.40
CA GLY A 168 15.19 -6.19 -1.27
C GLY A 168 15.56 -4.77 -0.86
N TYR A 169 14.69 -4.08 -0.12
CA TYR A 169 14.99 -2.80 0.52
C TYR A 169 16.19 -2.88 1.47
N GLU A 170 16.27 -3.97 2.23
CA GLU A 170 17.35 -4.25 3.18
C GLU A 170 18.71 -4.39 2.49
N LEU A 171 18.70 -4.80 1.23
CA LEU A 171 19.88 -4.94 0.37
C LEU A 171 20.17 -3.67 -0.43
N CYS A 172 19.35 -2.62 -0.24
CA CYS A 172 19.43 -1.36 -0.98
C CYS A 172 19.32 -1.55 -2.50
N GLU A 173 18.50 -2.50 -2.96
CA GLU A 173 18.22 -2.71 -4.38
C GLU A 173 17.61 -1.45 -5.01
N ASN A 174 18.35 -0.79 -5.91
CA ASN A 174 17.96 0.52 -6.44
C ASN A 174 18.07 0.66 -7.97
N ALA A 175 18.21 -0.45 -8.69
CA ALA A 175 18.20 -0.46 -10.15
C ALA A 175 16.75 -0.29 -10.67
N ALA A 176 16.47 0.88 -11.25
CA ALA A 176 15.18 1.20 -11.85
C ALA A 176 15.21 1.06 -13.37
N ILE A 177 14.04 0.85 -13.97
CA ILE A 177 13.86 1.16 -15.40
C ILE A 177 14.09 2.67 -15.58
N PRO A 178 14.96 3.10 -16.52
CA PRO A 178 15.28 4.51 -16.70
C PRO A 178 14.04 5.40 -16.84
N GLY A 179 13.96 6.45 -16.01
CA GLY A 179 12.85 7.40 -16.01
C GLY A 179 11.55 6.89 -15.40
N LYS A 180 11.55 5.72 -14.75
CA LYS A 180 10.39 5.15 -14.07
C LYS A 180 10.66 4.87 -12.60
N GLU A 181 9.59 4.59 -11.86
CA GLU A 181 9.64 4.09 -10.48
C GLU A 181 9.56 2.55 -10.43
N GLU A 182 9.62 1.87 -11.57
CA GLU A 182 9.62 0.40 -11.64
C GLU A 182 11.04 -0.15 -11.47
N TYR A 183 11.21 -1.22 -10.70
CA TYR A 183 12.47 -1.97 -10.64
C TYR A 183 12.79 -2.56 -12.03
N LEU A 184 14.08 -2.53 -12.43
CA LEU A 184 14.54 -2.95 -13.76
C LEU A 184 14.12 -4.38 -14.09
N ASP A 185 14.44 -5.29 -13.17
CA ASP A 185 14.14 -6.71 -13.25
C ASP A 185 13.16 -7.03 -12.11
N SER A 186 11.88 -6.71 -12.29
CA SER A 186 10.90 -6.74 -11.19
C SER A 186 10.50 -8.18 -10.80
N GLU A 187 10.50 -8.49 -9.50
CA GLU A 187 10.03 -9.77 -8.95
C GLU A 187 8.56 -10.08 -9.30
N LYS A 188 7.79 -9.08 -9.74
CA LYS A 188 6.43 -9.28 -10.27
C LYS A 188 6.40 -10.20 -11.49
N TYR A 189 7.52 -10.32 -12.22
CA TYR A 189 7.59 -11.04 -13.49
C TYR A 189 8.69 -12.11 -13.52
N GLU A 190 9.51 -12.20 -12.48
CA GLU A 190 10.58 -13.19 -12.37
C GLU A 190 10.88 -13.58 -10.92
N ILE A 191 11.49 -14.75 -10.73
CA ILE A 191 11.91 -15.21 -9.40
C ILE A 191 13.20 -14.48 -9.01
N LYS A 192 13.18 -13.80 -7.86
CA LYS A 192 14.35 -13.15 -7.27
C LYS A 192 14.95 -13.97 -6.14
N VAL A 193 16.11 -14.57 -6.39
CA VAL A 193 16.92 -15.21 -5.35
C VAL A 193 17.91 -14.20 -4.79
N ARG A 194 17.87 -13.97 -3.48
CA ARG A 194 18.68 -12.96 -2.79
C ARG A 194 19.65 -13.58 -1.82
N ASN A 195 20.88 -13.04 -1.77
CA ASN A 195 21.81 -13.33 -0.68
C ASN A 195 21.60 -12.30 0.45
N TRP A 196 20.81 -12.67 1.45
CA TRP A 196 20.46 -11.81 2.59
C TRP A 196 21.64 -11.35 3.45
N ARG A 197 22.80 -12.00 3.33
CA ARG A 197 24.02 -11.66 4.07
C ARG A 197 25.01 -10.83 3.25
N SER A 198 24.58 -10.31 2.11
CA SER A 198 25.45 -9.50 1.25
C SER A 198 25.99 -8.30 2.03
N PRO A 199 27.30 -8.00 1.94
CA PRO A 199 27.90 -6.84 2.61
C PRO A 199 27.19 -5.54 2.22
N GLY A 200 27.05 -4.63 3.17
CA GLY A 200 26.42 -3.33 2.94
C GLY A 200 24.89 -3.32 3.12
N ASN A 201 24.26 -4.45 3.43
CA ASN A 201 22.85 -4.47 3.83
C ASN A 201 22.58 -3.60 5.08
N ILE A 202 21.31 -3.33 5.33
CA ILE A 202 20.84 -2.48 6.43
C ILE A 202 19.91 -3.21 7.40
N VAL A 203 19.97 -4.55 7.46
CA VAL A 203 19.12 -5.38 8.34
C VAL A 203 19.28 -4.99 9.81
N ASP A 204 20.52 -4.80 10.27
CA ASP A 204 20.80 -4.40 11.66
C ASP A 204 20.21 -3.03 12.02
N ILE A 205 20.10 -2.13 11.03
CA ILE A 205 19.52 -0.79 11.22
C ILE A 205 18.00 -0.90 11.34
N ILE A 206 17.37 -1.71 10.48
CA ILE A 206 15.90 -1.93 10.50
C ILE A 206 15.47 -2.67 11.78
N THR A 207 16.32 -3.54 12.31
CA THR A 207 16.05 -4.35 13.51
C THR A 207 16.07 -3.52 14.81
N ARG A 208 16.81 -2.39 14.81
CA ARG A 208 17.03 -1.57 16.01
C ARG A 208 15.88 -0.62 16.30
#